data_AF-A0AAP0K431-F1
#
_entry.id   AF-A0AAP0K431-F1
#
_cell.length_a   1.000
_cell.length_b   1.000
_cell.length_c   1.000
_cell.angle_alpha   90.00
_cell.angle_beta   90.00
_cell.angle_gamma   90.00
#
_symmetry.space_group_name_H-M   'P 1'
#
loop_
_entity.id
_entity.type
_entity.pdbx_description
1 polymer ?
#
loop_
_entity_poly.entity_id
_entity_poly.type
_entity_poly.pdbx_seq_one_letter_code
_entity_poly.pdbx_strand_id
1 'polypeptide(L)'
;MLLQHQWLKRKLKPLYFQGISYGLHWALAGRGIIVKDKAFYNLKPSELQQKGATSSGRIAVSSIFHSGSSENCSLVTSHISSISNVFVQDGAVGSSSKCDAKVRVISDNPSALLSFSNILWKIPTRAVSHDSCPLTVYVASSISPKTAEIIGLSSKANAGFLSADIEHSSLILCGKAFSDTNNVKTTLAALADPVVSARGGLPLSARLLVSGDSVILLFAPEDIIKGCSDQLVSPDAGVLLSSHGVEPMFQTGDSSLPSLFKLPSAVIVATADREIEVLKILAEAYGVGDCMLITCSLPSASKLLPGQAAYHFLAGYQKGKFVPAYINGPSALDPLELAKFLLSKLEDHEIPAFLINVGEGEKQLAGEEFVKLVQSTLLNGAPSLEPKDNKLRGKYQSFISGKFHDLPEEFTF
;
A
#
# COMPACT_ATOMS: atom_id res chain seq x y z
N MET A 1 8.51 41.21 -22.39
CA MET A 1 7.92 39.88 -22.65
C MET A 1 7.78 39.01 -21.38
N LEU A 2 8.71 39.04 -20.42
CA LEU A 2 8.59 38.31 -19.14
C LEU A 2 7.55 38.87 -18.13
N LEU A 3 7.20 40.15 -18.22
CA LEU A 3 6.19 40.77 -17.32
C LEU A 3 4.74 40.47 -17.72
N GLN A 4 4.45 40.14 -18.99
CA GLN A 4 3.10 39.74 -19.44
C GLN A 4 2.76 38.29 -19.03
N HIS A 5 3.75 37.41 -18.91
CA HIS A 5 3.54 36.03 -18.46
C HIS A 5 3.22 35.91 -16.96
N GLN A 6 3.76 36.82 -16.13
CA GLN A 6 3.42 36.88 -14.70
C GLN A 6 2.05 37.52 -14.43
N TRP A 7 1.58 38.40 -15.31
CA TRP A 7 0.25 39.03 -15.19
C TRP A 7 -0.89 38.06 -15.52
N LEU A 8 -0.71 37.16 -16.51
CA LEU A 8 -1.73 36.16 -16.86
C LEU A 8 -1.95 35.09 -15.77
N LYS A 9 -0.89 34.72 -15.02
CA LYS A 9 -0.99 33.73 -13.94
C LYS A 9 -1.77 34.21 -12.72
N ARG A 10 -1.96 35.52 -12.53
CA ARG A 10 -2.58 36.11 -11.34
C ARG A 10 -4.07 36.47 -11.47
N LYS A 11 -4.70 36.33 -12.66
CA LYS A 11 -6.09 36.77 -12.88
C LYS A 11 -7.03 35.79 -13.60
N LEU A 12 -6.68 34.51 -13.73
CA LEU A 12 -7.68 33.52 -14.15
C LEU A 12 -8.47 33.03 -12.92
N LYS A 13 -9.47 33.82 -12.52
CA LYS A 13 -10.66 33.25 -11.87
C LYS A 13 -11.16 32.11 -12.77
N PRO A 14 -11.64 30.97 -12.24
CA PRO A 14 -12.27 29.97 -13.09
C PRO A 14 -13.42 30.64 -13.83
N LEU A 15 -13.29 30.74 -15.15
CA LEU A 15 -14.34 31.18 -16.04
C LEU A 15 -15.37 30.05 -16.08
N TYR A 16 -16.30 30.06 -15.13
CA TYR A 16 -17.52 29.27 -15.19
C TYR A 16 -18.50 30.05 -16.05
N PHE A 17 -18.79 29.55 -17.25
CA PHE A 17 -19.93 29.99 -18.04
C PHE A 17 -20.83 28.76 -18.24
N GLN A 18 -22.11 28.87 -17.87
CA GLN A 18 -23.12 27.80 -18.01
C GLN A 18 -22.80 26.46 -17.33
N GLY A 19 -22.00 26.45 -16.26
CA GLY A 19 -21.63 25.22 -15.54
C GLY A 19 -20.54 24.39 -16.21
N ILE A 20 -19.90 24.90 -17.27
CA ILE A 20 -18.78 24.25 -17.96
C ILE A 20 -17.47 24.76 -17.35
N SER A 21 -16.64 23.84 -16.86
CA SER A 21 -15.28 24.14 -16.39
C SER A 21 -14.31 24.01 -17.55
N TYR A 22 -13.98 25.13 -18.22
CA TYR A 22 -13.00 25.13 -19.31
C TYR A 22 -11.66 24.52 -18.89
N GLY A 23 -11.18 24.84 -17.69
CA GLY A 23 -9.92 24.29 -17.19
C GLY A 23 -9.93 22.77 -17.05
N LEU A 24 -11.08 22.18 -16.69
CA LEU A 24 -11.24 20.73 -16.63
C LEU A 24 -11.25 20.11 -18.03
N HIS A 25 -11.95 20.72 -18.98
CA HIS A 25 -12.01 20.23 -20.36
C HIS A 25 -10.61 20.23 -21.00
N TRP A 26 -9.82 21.28 -20.80
CA TRP A 26 -8.42 21.32 -21.26
C TRP A 26 -7.57 20.24 -20.59
N ALA A 27 -7.74 20.02 -19.28
CA ALA A 27 -7.02 18.98 -18.56
C ALA A 27 -7.37 17.57 -19.06
N LEU A 28 -8.63 17.32 -19.43
CA LEU A 28 -9.08 16.07 -20.02
C LEU A 28 -8.57 15.89 -21.47
N ALA A 29 -8.58 16.96 -22.27
CA ALA A 29 -8.05 16.93 -23.63
C ALA A 29 -6.54 16.61 -23.65
N GLY A 30 -5.77 17.14 -22.69
CA GLY A 30 -4.36 16.79 -22.51
C GLY A 30 -4.12 15.32 -22.12
N ARG A 31 -5.17 14.60 -21.72
CA ARG A 31 -5.18 13.15 -21.46
C ARG A 31 -5.87 12.35 -22.56
N GLY A 32 -6.09 12.95 -23.74
CA GLY A 32 -6.72 12.30 -24.89
C GLY A 32 -8.24 12.15 -24.80
N ILE A 33 -8.91 12.87 -23.89
CA ILE A 33 -10.37 12.78 -23.69
C ILE A 33 -11.05 14.05 -24.16
N ILE A 34 -11.98 13.91 -25.11
CA ILE A 34 -12.81 14.99 -25.63
C ILE A 34 -14.22 14.87 -25.04
N VAL A 35 -14.60 15.83 -24.21
CA VAL A 35 -15.93 15.87 -23.58
C VAL A 35 -16.95 16.42 -24.56
N LYS A 36 -17.93 15.59 -24.94
CA LYS A 36 -19.02 15.99 -25.85
C LYS A 36 -20.10 16.82 -25.16
N ASP A 37 -20.65 16.31 -24.05
CA ASP A 37 -21.73 16.99 -23.33
C ASP A 37 -21.25 17.59 -22.01
N LYS A 38 -21.16 16.79 -20.95
CA LYS A 38 -20.91 17.29 -19.58
C LYS A 38 -19.77 16.56 -18.89
N ALA A 39 -18.92 17.33 -18.22
CA ALA A 39 -17.96 16.83 -17.27
C ALA A 39 -18.37 17.21 -15.84
N PHE A 40 -18.49 16.21 -14.97
CA PHE A 40 -18.76 16.39 -13.55
C PHE A 40 -17.47 16.26 -12.76
N TYR A 41 -17.24 17.13 -11.79
CA TYR A 41 -15.97 17.20 -11.06
C TYR A 41 -16.20 17.19 -9.55
N ASN A 42 -15.54 16.25 -8.86
CA ASN A 42 -15.55 16.11 -7.40
C ASN A 42 -16.96 16.17 -6.79
N LEU A 43 -17.91 15.47 -7.43
CA LEU A 43 -19.26 15.35 -6.91
C LEU A 43 -19.27 14.66 -5.55
N LYS A 44 -20.13 15.12 -4.65
CA LYS A 44 -20.37 14.47 -3.36
C LYS A 44 -21.05 13.11 -3.58
N PRO A 45 -20.93 12.16 -2.62
CA PRO A 45 -21.62 10.88 -2.71
C PRO A 45 -23.12 10.98 -3.00
N SER A 46 -23.83 11.94 -2.38
CA SER A 46 -25.25 12.19 -2.63
C SER A 46 -25.54 12.67 -4.06
N GLU A 47 -24.67 13.49 -4.63
CA GLU A 47 -24.78 13.98 -6.01
C GLU A 47 -24.47 12.85 -7.01
N LEU A 48 -23.51 11.97 -6.71
CA LEU A 48 -23.24 10.77 -7.49
C LEU A 48 -24.44 9.82 -7.50
N GLN A 49 -25.12 9.64 -6.36
CA GLN A 49 -26.34 8.83 -6.26
C GLN A 49 -27.49 9.41 -7.08
N GLN A 50 -27.67 10.75 -7.07
CA GLN A 50 -28.63 11.43 -7.95
C GLN A 50 -28.30 11.24 -9.45
N LYS A 51 -27.05 10.90 -9.78
CA LYS A 51 -26.60 10.56 -11.13
C LYS A 51 -26.63 9.06 -11.43
N GLY A 52 -27.21 8.25 -10.54
CA GLY A 52 -27.38 6.81 -10.72
C GLY A 52 -26.26 5.94 -10.14
N ALA A 53 -25.38 6.50 -9.29
CA ALA A 53 -24.39 5.70 -8.58
C ALA A 53 -25.07 4.71 -7.63
N THR A 54 -24.66 3.45 -7.70
CA THR A 54 -25.09 2.37 -6.83
C THR A 54 -23.87 1.72 -6.18
N SER A 55 -24.06 1.15 -4.99
CA SER A 55 -23.08 0.25 -4.40
C SER A 55 -22.95 -0.99 -5.27
N SER A 56 -21.83 -1.13 -5.98
CA SER A 56 -21.57 -2.31 -6.81
C SER A 56 -21.18 -3.50 -5.94
N GLY A 57 -21.68 -4.69 -6.26
CA GLY A 57 -21.26 -5.93 -5.62
C GLY A 57 -19.77 -6.22 -5.87
N ARG A 58 -19.10 -6.83 -4.90
CA ARG A 58 -17.68 -7.24 -5.00
C ARG A 58 -17.54 -8.33 -6.07
N ILE A 59 -16.69 -8.08 -7.07
CA ILE A 59 -16.35 -9.05 -8.11
C ILE A 59 -14.82 -9.15 -8.13
N ALA A 60 -14.29 -10.35 -8.00
CA ALA A 60 -12.85 -10.58 -8.10
C ALA A 60 -12.40 -10.50 -9.56
N VAL A 61 -11.34 -9.75 -9.84
CA VAL A 61 -10.82 -9.50 -11.19
C VAL A 61 -9.36 -9.93 -11.31
N SER A 62 -8.96 -10.43 -12.48
CA SER A 62 -7.55 -10.71 -12.80
C SER A 62 -6.82 -9.41 -13.10
N SER A 63 -5.69 -9.19 -12.43
CA SER A 63 -4.82 -8.02 -12.65
C SER A 63 -3.68 -8.39 -13.61
N ILE A 64 -3.35 -7.50 -14.55
CA ILE A 64 -2.19 -7.66 -15.43
C ILE A 64 -1.32 -6.40 -15.32
N PHE A 65 -0.04 -6.59 -15.02
CA PHE A 65 0.97 -5.54 -14.98
C PHE A 65 1.70 -5.54 -16.32
N HIS A 66 1.59 -4.43 -17.06
CA HIS A 66 2.28 -4.29 -18.33
C HIS A 66 3.46 -3.33 -18.15
N SER A 67 4.64 -3.73 -18.60
CA SER A 67 5.72 -2.81 -18.91
C SER A 67 5.50 -2.32 -20.34
N GLY A 68 4.86 -1.15 -20.47
CA GLY A 68 4.60 -0.51 -21.75
C GLY A 68 3.36 -1.03 -22.49
N SER A 69 2.35 -0.18 -22.64
CA SER A 69 1.48 -0.18 -23.83
C SER A 69 0.68 1.11 -23.87
N SER A 70 1.25 2.11 -24.55
CA SER A 70 0.58 3.36 -24.92
C SER A 70 -0.66 3.14 -25.80
N GLU A 71 -0.74 1.99 -26.49
CA GLU A 71 -1.86 1.63 -27.38
C GLU A 71 -3.16 1.39 -26.60
N ASN A 72 -3.08 0.78 -25.40
CA ASN A 72 -4.24 0.46 -24.57
C ASN A 72 -4.94 1.71 -24.03
N CYS A 73 -4.17 2.77 -23.76
CA CYS A 73 -4.71 4.04 -23.29
C CYS A 73 -5.56 4.73 -24.37
N SER A 74 -5.14 4.66 -25.64
CA SER A 74 -5.82 5.33 -26.76
C SER A 74 -7.25 4.81 -27.00
N LEU A 75 -7.47 3.50 -26.88
CA LEU A 75 -8.80 2.89 -27.04
C LEU A 75 -9.73 3.28 -25.90
N VAL A 76 -9.22 3.32 -24.67
CA VAL A 76 -9.98 3.68 -23.47
C VAL A 76 -10.37 5.15 -23.47
N THR A 77 -9.45 6.05 -23.82
CA THR A 77 -9.75 7.49 -23.91
C THR A 77 -10.71 7.79 -25.05
N SER A 78 -10.60 7.07 -26.17
CA SER A 78 -11.56 7.15 -27.29
C SER A 78 -12.95 6.69 -26.87
N HIS A 79 -13.06 5.58 -26.13
CA HIS A 79 -14.32 5.11 -25.55
C HIS A 79 -14.92 6.16 -24.62
N ILE A 80 -14.16 6.68 -23.64
CA ILE A 80 -14.66 7.70 -22.70
C ILE A 80 -15.11 8.97 -23.46
N SER A 81 -14.40 9.37 -24.51
CA SER A 81 -14.78 10.51 -25.36
C SER A 81 -16.07 10.29 -26.17
N SER A 82 -16.46 9.03 -26.36
CA SER A 82 -17.69 8.68 -27.06
C SER A 82 -18.94 8.82 -26.17
N ILE A 83 -18.76 8.81 -24.85
CA ILE A 83 -19.83 8.87 -23.84
C ILE A 83 -20.24 10.33 -23.58
N SER A 84 -21.54 10.54 -23.33
CA SER A 84 -22.11 11.86 -23.05
C SER A 84 -21.59 12.51 -21.77
N ASN A 85 -21.59 11.77 -20.66
CA ASN A 85 -21.25 12.28 -19.35
C ASN A 85 -19.93 11.68 -18.86
N VAL A 86 -18.95 12.54 -18.58
CA VAL A 86 -17.67 12.15 -17.99
C VAL A 86 -17.65 12.57 -16.53
N PHE A 87 -17.22 11.68 -15.66
CA PHE A 87 -17.12 11.92 -14.23
C PHE A 87 -15.66 11.94 -13.81
N VAL A 88 -15.25 12.98 -13.07
CA VAL A 88 -13.88 13.16 -12.60
C VAL A 88 -13.84 13.31 -11.08
N GLN A 89 -12.99 12.51 -10.42
CA GLN A 89 -12.67 12.63 -9.00
C GLN A 89 -11.17 12.82 -8.82
N ASP A 90 -10.78 13.86 -8.11
CA ASP A 90 -9.42 14.03 -7.61
C ASP A 90 -9.34 13.52 -6.16
N GLY A 91 -8.23 12.86 -5.83
CA GLY A 91 -7.91 12.32 -4.50
C GLY A 91 -6.42 12.09 -4.34
N ALA A 92 -6.02 11.36 -3.30
CA ALA A 92 -4.64 10.96 -3.09
C ALA A 92 -4.49 9.56 -2.45
N VAL A 93 -3.36 8.93 -2.73
CA VAL A 93 -2.80 7.82 -1.96
C VAL A 93 -1.78 8.41 -0.98
N GLY A 94 -1.99 8.18 0.31
CA GLY A 94 -1.39 8.99 1.37
C GLY A 94 -2.29 10.16 1.75
N SER A 95 -2.31 10.50 3.03
CA SER A 95 -3.20 11.50 3.59
C SER A 95 -2.49 12.86 3.74
N SER A 96 -1.17 12.87 3.85
CA SER A 96 -0.34 14.06 3.96
C SER A 96 0.03 14.59 2.59
N SER A 97 -0.22 15.87 2.37
CA SER A 97 0.18 16.57 1.15
C SER A 97 1.70 16.65 0.91
N LYS A 98 2.52 16.17 1.85
CA LYS A 98 3.98 16.24 1.78
C LYS A 98 4.58 15.14 0.91
N CYS A 99 4.06 13.92 1.03
CA CYS A 99 4.57 12.76 0.29
C CYS A 99 3.48 11.94 -0.41
N ASP A 100 2.21 12.36 -0.36
CA ASP A 100 1.14 11.66 -1.06
C ASP A 100 1.32 11.64 -2.59
N ALA A 101 0.75 10.61 -3.22
CA ALA A 101 0.59 10.54 -4.66
C ALA A 101 -0.80 11.04 -5.04
N LYS A 102 -0.87 12.14 -5.79
CA LYS A 102 -2.15 12.69 -6.25
C LYS A 102 -2.73 11.79 -7.34
N VAL A 103 -4.04 11.54 -7.26
CA VAL A 103 -4.77 10.67 -8.16
C VAL A 103 -5.91 11.43 -8.81
N ARG A 104 -6.03 11.33 -10.13
CA ARG A 104 -7.22 11.74 -10.89
C ARG A 104 -7.91 10.52 -11.48
N VAL A 105 -9.13 10.28 -11.04
CA VAL A 105 -10.00 9.25 -11.59
C VAL A 105 -10.92 9.88 -12.63
N ILE A 106 -10.95 9.32 -13.83
CA ILE A 106 -11.80 9.73 -14.95
C ILE A 106 -12.64 8.53 -15.35
N SER A 107 -13.96 8.67 -15.33
CA SER A 107 -14.87 7.56 -15.44
C SER A 107 -16.06 7.87 -16.35
N ASP A 108 -16.53 6.86 -17.07
CA ASP A 108 -17.83 6.85 -17.74
C ASP A 108 -19.00 6.52 -16.79
N ASN A 109 -18.71 6.25 -15.51
CA ASN A 109 -19.66 5.69 -14.55
C ASN A 109 -19.56 6.34 -13.16
N PRO A 110 -20.67 6.87 -12.61
CA PRO A 110 -20.69 7.52 -11.30
C PRO A 110 -20.51 6.54 -10.13
N SER A 111 -20.86 5.26 -10.27
CA SER A 111 -20.62 4.22 -9.25
C SER A 111 -19.13 3.98 -9.02
N ALA A 112 -18.31 4.11 -10.07
CA ALA A 112 -16.86 4.01 -9.94
C ALA A 112 -16.31 5.16 -9.10
N LEU A 113 -16.74 6.40 -9.36
CA LEU A 113 -16.32 7.53 -8.53
C LEU A 113 -16.76 7.39 -7.08
N LEU A 114 -17.95 6.84 -6.83
CA LEU A 114 -18.40 6.55 -5.48
C LEU A 114 -17.46 5.56 -4.77
N SER A 115 -17.05 4.48 -5.46
CA SER A 115 -16.05 3.53 -4.97
C SER A 115 -14.73 4.23 -4.62
N PHE A 116 -14.18 5.03 -5.53
CA PHE A 116 -12.93 5.76 -5.31
C PHE A 116 -13.03 6.83 -4.21
N SER A 117 -14.18 7.46 -4.04
CA SER A 117 -14.40 8.46 -2.99
C SER A 117 -14.29 7.88 -1.58
N ASN A 118 -14.49 6.56 -1.43
CA ASN A 118 -14.32 5.80 -0.19
C ASN A 118 -12.91 5.20 -0.04
N ILE A 119 -12.07 5.25 -1.08
CA ILE A 119 -10.71 4.67 -1.08
C ILE A 119 -9.65 5.76 -0.94
N LEU A 120 -9.75 6.82 -1.74
CA LEU A 120 -8.71 7.86 -1.87
C LEU A 120 -8.92 8.98 -0.87
N TRP A 121 -7.84 9.52 -0.29
CA TRP A 121 -7.92 10.68 0.58
C TRP A 121 -8.42 11.92 -0.17
N LYS A 122 -9.24 12.73 0.51
CA LYS A 122 -9.71 14.01 -0.04
C LYS A 122 -8.55 15.00 -0.07
N ILE A 123 -8.42 15.69 -1.19
CA ILE A 123 -7.39 16.72 -1.38
C ILE A 123 -8.02 18.09 -1.62
N PRO A 124 -7.27 19.18 -1.38
CA PRO A 124 -7.72 20.52 -1.74
C PRO A 124 -8.06 20.63 -3.23
N THR A 125 -9.04 21.46 -3.55
CA THR A 125 -9.44 21.71 -4.94
C THR A 125 -8.24 22.16 -5.76
N ARG A 126 -8.06 21.60 -6.97
CA ARG A 126 -6.94 21.85 -7.90
C ARG A 126 -5.57 21.30 -7.48
N ALA A 127 -5.45 20.56 -6.37
CA ALA A 127 -4.16 19.99 -5.97
C ALA A 127 -3.52 19.14 -7.08
N VAL A 128 -4.31 18.29 -7.76
CA VAL A 128 -3.83 17.52 -8.94
C VAL A 128 -3.36 18.43 -10.08
N SER A 129 -4.06 19.53 -10.35
CA SER A 129 -3.71 20.43 -11.47
C SER A 129 -2.42 21.20 -11.25
N HIS A 130 -1.92 21.26 -10.02
CA HIS A 130 -0.62 21.82 -9.66
C HIS A 130 0.44 20.75 -9.44
N ASP A 131 0.07 19.48 -9.51
CA ASP A 131 0.98 18.36 -9.34
C ASP A 131 1.73 18.08 -10.63
N SER A 132 3.04 17.86 -10.54
CA SER A 132 3.91 17.59 -11.69
C SER A 132 3.82 16.15 -12.18
N CYS A 133 3.40 15.20 -11.34
CA CYS A 133 3.33 13.78 -11.65
C CYS A 133 2.10 13.12 -11.02
N PRO A 134 0.87 13.51 -11.40
CA PRO A 134 -0.32 12.89 -10.86
C PRO A 134 -0.61 11.55 -11.54
N LEU A 135 -0.96 10.56 -10.71
CA LEU A 135 -1.50 9.28 -11.16
C LEU A 135 -2.85 9.51 -11.85
N THR A 136 -3.09 8.81 -12.96
CA THR A 136 -4.37 8.89 -13.68
C THR A 136 -5.04 7.53 -13.77
N VAL A 137 -6.26 7.44 -13.26
CA VAL A 137 -7.10 6.25 -13.34
C VAL A 137 -8.18 6.47 -14.38
N TYR A 138 -8.21 5.64 -15.42
CA TYR A 138 -9.27 5.62 -16.42
C TYR A 138 -10.22 4.47 -16.10
N VAL A 139 -11.51 4.77 -15.96
CA VAL A 139 -12.55 3.77 -15.75
C VAL A 139 -13.50 3.78 -16.94
N ALA A 140 -13.41 2.74 -17.77
CA ALA A 140 -14.27 2.50 -18.91
C ALA A 140 -15.17 1.30 -18.62
N SER A 141 -16.18 1.52 -17.77
CA SER A 141 -17.05 0.45 -17.30
C SER A 141 -17.99 -0.11 -18.36
N SER A 142 -18.28 0.69 -19.39
CA SER A 142 -19.17 0.32 -20.50
C SER A 142 -18.43 -0.14 -21.76
N ILE A 143 -17.10 -0.27 -21.69
CA ILE A 143 -16.30 -0.74 -22.85
C ILE A 143 -16.67 -2.18 -23.21
N SER A 144 -16.73 -2.47 -24.50
CA SER A 144 -17.13 -3.80 -24.96
C SER A 144 -16.05 -4.85 -24.64
N PRO A 145 -16.44 -6.08 -24.26
CA PRO A 145 -15.50 -7.19 -24.07
C PRO A 145 -14.66 -7.49 -25.32
N LYS A 146 -15.20 -7.27 -26.53
CA LYS A 146 -14.48 -7.45 -27.79
C LYS A 146 -13.32 -6.46 -27.95
N THR A 147 -13.51 -5.22 -27.49
CA THR A 147 -12.43 -4.21 -27.45
C THR A 147 -11.39 -4.56 -26.39
N ALA A 148 -11.80 -5.21 -25.29
CA ALA A 148 -10.89 -5.73 -24.27
C ALA A 148 -10.02 -6.90 -24.78
N GLU A 149 -10.58 -7.77 -25.63
CA GLU A 149 -9.85 -8.89 -26.24
C GLU A 149 -8.77 -8.41 -27.24
N ILE A 150 -9.05 -7.34 -27.99
CA ILE A 150 -8.07 -6.69 -28.90
C ILE A 150 -6.86 -6.15 -28.12
N ILE A 151 -7.03 -5.81 -26.85
CA ILE A 151 -5.98 -5.34 -25.93
C ILE A 151 -5.09 -6.51 -25.41
N GLY A 152 -5.28 -7.74 -25.93
CA GLY A 152 -4.47 -8.90 -25.57
C GLY A 152 -4.85 -9.54 -24.23
N LEU A 153 -6.06 -9.30 -23.74
CA LEU A 153 -6.50 -9.67 -22.39
C LEU A 153 -7.40 -10.90 -22.45
N SER A 154 -6.99 -12.01 -21.82
CA SER A 154 -7.77 -13.26 -21.79
C SER A 154 -9.12 -13.04 -21.09
N SER A 155 -10.22 -13.18 -21.84
CA SER A 155 -11.58 -12.98 -21.36
C SER A 155 -12.06 -14.16 -20.50
N LYS A 156 -11.99 -14.04 -19.17
CA LYS A 156 -13.06 -14.62 -18.34
C LYS A 156 -14.23 -13.64 -18.39
N ALA A 157 -15.15 -13.94 -19.29
CA ALA A 157 -16.08 -13.07 -19.99
C ALA A 157 -17.13 -12.27 -19.17
N ASN A 158 -16.94 -11.96 -17.88
CA ASN A 158 -17.94 -11.17 -17.12
C ASN A 158 -17.42 -10.28 -15.98
N ALA A 159 -16.13 -10.31 -15.62
CA ALA A 159 -15.65 -9.69 -14.37
C ALA A 159 -15.06 -8.26 -14.54
N GLY A 160 -14.72 -7.84 -15.75
CA GLY A 160 -13.88 -6.65 -15.97
C GLY A 160 -12.38 -6.99 -15.94
N PHE A 161 -11.51 -6.02 -16.20
CA PHE A 161 -10.05 -6.18 -16.11
C PHE A 161 -9.38 -4.92 -15.59
N LEU A 162 -8.16 -5.08 -15.06
CA LEU A 162 -7.32 -4.01 -14.55
C LEU A 162 -5.94 -4.09 -15.21
N SER A 163 -5.43 -2.95 -15.71
CA SER A 163 -4.08 -2.82 -16.26
C SER A 163 -3.38 -1.61 -15.67
N ALA A 164 -2.15 -1.78 -15.20
CA ALA A 164 -1.32 -0.71 -14.66
C ALA A 164 -0.11 -0.45 -15.54
N ASP A 165 0.21 0.82 -15.74
CA ASP A 165 1.39 1.33 -16.41
C ASP A 165 2.16 2.22 -15.43
N ILE A 166 3.24 1.67 -14.90
CA ILE A 166 4.07 2.32 -13.87
C ILE A 166 4.82 3.53 -14.47
N GLU A 167 5.33 3.41 -15.69
CA GLU A 167 6.11 4.46 -16.36
C GLU A 167 5.28 5.71 -16.61
N HIS A 168 4.01 5.52 -17.01
CA HIS A 168 3.08 6.62 -17.25
C HIS A 168 2.17 6.93 -16.06
N SER A 169 2.39 6.29 -14.90
CA SER A 169 1.62 6.56 -13.69
C SER A 169 0.11 6.43 -13.95
N SER A 170 -0.29 5.38 -14.67
CA SER A 170 -1.67 5.24 -15.13
C SER A 170 -2.28 3.86 -14.83
N LEU A 171 -3.57 3.88 -14.52
CA LEU A 171 -4.36 2.70 -14.21
C LEU A 171 -5.58 2.66 -15.12
N ILE A 172 -5.81 1.55 -15.79
CA ILE A 172 -6.98 1.33 -16.64
C ILE A 172 -7.85 0.26 -15.99
N LEU A 173 -9.12 0.61 -15.78
CA LEU A 173 -10.16 -0.26 -15.23
C LEU A 173 -11.29 -0.37 -16.22
N CYS A 174 -11.61 -1.59 -16.63
CA CYS A 174 -12.65 -1.85 -17.61
C CYS A 174 -13.72 -2.78 -17.05
N GLY A 175 -14.95 -2.64 -17.54
CA GLY A 175 -16.09 -3.37 -17.02
C GLY A 175 -16.33 -3.06 -15.54
N LYS A 176 -16.43 -4.10 -14.71
CA LYS A 176 -16.69 -3.97 -13.26
C LYS A 176 -15.42 -4.00 -12.39
N ALA A 177 -14.23 -3.87 -12.97
CA ALA A 177 -12.97 -3.96 -12.20
C ALA A 177 -12.85 -2.93 -11.06
N PHE A 178 -13.51 -1.78 -11.16
CA PHE A 178 -13.55 -0.78 -10.09
C PHE A 178 -14.27 -1.26 -8.80
N SER A 179 -15.02 -2.38 -8.86
CA SER A 179 -15.68 -2.97 -7.68
C SER A 179 -14.77 -3.93 -6.90
N ASP A 180 -13.61 -4.29 -7.44
CA ASP A 180 -12.57 -5.05 -6.74
C ASP A 180 -11.67 -4.10 -5.92
N THR A 181 -12.20 -3.63 -4.79
CA THR A 181 -11.51 -2.66 -3.94
C THR A 181 -10.11 -3.10 -3.53
N ASN A 182 -9.90 -4.40 -3.29
CA ASN A 182 -8.62 -4.92 -2.83
C ASN A 182 -7.59 -4.83 -3.95
N ASN A 183 -7.90 -5.33 -5.14
CA ASN A 183 -6.99 -5.25 -6.28
C ASN A 183 -6.74 -3.79 -6.72
N VAL A 184 -7.76 -2.94 -6.65
CA VAL A 184 -7.60 -1.50 -6.91
C VAL A 184 -6.64 -0.86 -5.91
N LYS A 185 -6.79 -1.11 -4.60
CA LYS A 185 -5.87 -0.59 -3.56
C LYS A 185 -4.45 -1.10 -3.77
N THR A 186 -4.25 -2.41 -3.94
CA THR A 186 -2.91 -2.99 -4.14
C THR A 186 -2.23 -2.43 -5.39
N THR A 187 -2.97 -2.27 -6.49
CA THR A 187 -2.41 -1.73 -7.73
C THR A 187 -2.12 -0.24 -7.62
N LEU A 188 -3.01 0.53 -7.00
CA LEU A 188 -2.77 1.96 -6.75
C LEU A 188 -1.58 2.20 -5.83
N ALA A 189 -1.39 1.36 -4.81
CA ALA A 189 -0.22 1.43 -3.94
C ALA A 189 1.06 1.24 -4.77
N ALA A 190 1.12 0.18 -5.58
CA ALA A 190 2.29 -0.08 -6.44
C ALA A 190 2.57 1.06 -7.44
N LEU A 191 1.53 1.70 -7.99
CA LEU A 191 1.70 2.87 -8.85
C LEU A 191 2.14 4.12 -8.08
N ALA A 192 1.71 4.26 -6.82
CA ALA A 192 2.07 5.38 -5.97
C ALA A 192 3.50 5.27 -5.41
N ASP A 193 4.02 4.06 -5.24
CA ASP A 193 5.33 3.79 -4.64
C ASP A 193 6.47 4.69 -5.17
N PRO A 194 6.70 4.84 -6.49
CA PRO A 194 7.77 5.69 -7.02
C PRO A 194 7.52 7.18 -6.74
N VAL A 195 6.26 7.62 -6.84
CA VAL A 195 5.87 9.03 -6.63
C VAL A 195 6.06 9.42 -5.16
N VAL A 196 5.64 8.53 -4.24
CA VAL A 196 5.79 8.72 -2.80
C VAL A 196 7.27 8.74 -2.42
N SER A 197 8.06 7.80 -2.95
CA SER A 197 9.50 7.70 -2.70
C SER A 197 10.26 8.95 -3.17
N ALA A 198 9.94 9.44 -4.37
CA ALA A 198 10.51 10.69 -4.89
C ALA A 198 10.16 11.93 -4.05
N ARG A 199 9.09 11.86 -3.24
CA ARG A 199 8.66 12.92 -2.31
C ARG A 199 9.15 12.70 -0.88
N GLY A 200 10.04 11.72 -0.65
CA GLY A 200 10.64 11.43 0.66
C GLY A 200 9.74 10.66 1.62
N GLY A 201 8.66 10.04 1.11
CA GLY A 201 7.89 9.04 1.86
C GLY A 201 8.43 7.63 1.59
N LEU A 202 8.33 6.75 2.57
CA LEU A 202 8.66 5.34 2.46
C LEU A 202 7.35 4.53 2.43
N PRO A 203 6.96 3.97 1.28
CA PRO A 203 5.82 3.06 1.22
C PRO A 203 6.18 1.71 1.84
N LEU A 204 5.33 1.21 2.74
CA LEU A 204 5.55 -0.02 3.49
C LEU A 204 4.31 -0.89 3.49
N SER A 205 4.49 -2.20 3.31
CA SER A 205 3.44 -3.21 3.48
C SER A 205 3.14 -3.54 4.96
N ALA A 206 3.21 -2.53 5.83
CA ALA A 206 2.96 -2.65 7.26
C ALA A 206 1.49 -2.36 7.61
N ARG A 207 1.17 -2.46 8.91
CA ARG A 207 -0.06 -1.92 9.53
C ARG A 207 0.29 -0.92 10.63
N LEU A 208 -0.67 -0.08 10.99
CA LEU A 208 -0.58 0.78 12.16
C LEU A 208 -1.44 0.17 13.28
N LEU A 209 -0.79 -0.15 14.40
CA LEU A 209 -1.42 -0.58 15.64
C LEU A 209 -1.44 0.61 16.61
N VAL A 210 -2.61 0.92 17.16
CA VAL A 210 -2.77 2.02 18.13
C VAL A 210 -2.93 1.44 19.52
N SER A 211 -2.12 1.91 20.46
CA SER A 211 -2.19 1.52 21.87
C SER A 211 -2.07 2.75 22.76
N GLY A 212 -3.20 3.22 23.27
CA GLY A 212 -3.28 4.52 23.95
C GLY A 212 -2.86 5.65 23.00
N ASP A 213 -1.91 6.48 23.43
CA ASP A 213 -1.36 7.57 22.60
C ASP A 213 -0.19 7.12 21.70
N SER A 214 0.20 5.85 21.77
CA SER A 214 1.32 5.30 20.98
C SER A 214 0.82 4.71 19.67
N VAL A 215 1.56 4.99 18.61
CA VAL A 215 1.33 4.44 17.27
C VAL A 215 2.51 3.57 16.91
N ILE A 216 2.22 2.33 16.53
CA ILE A 216 3.21 1.29 16.33
C ILE A 216 3.16 0.84 14.88
N LEU A 217 4.32 0.81 14.24
CA LEU A 217 4.48 0.29 12.89
C LEU A 217 4.69 -1.22 12.96
N LEU A 218 3.73 -1.99 12.44
CA LEU A 218 3.68 -3.44 12.60
C LEU A 218 3.90 -4.17 11.27
N PHE A 219 4.96 -4.97 11.22
CA PHE A 219 5.20 -5.97 10.18
C PHE A 219 4.89 -7.36 10.75
N ALA A 220 3.82 -8.00 10.29
CA ALA A 220 3.40 -9.28 10.84
C ALA A 220 2.72 -10.18 9.81
N PRO A 221 2.73 -11.51 10.04
CA PRO A 221 1.91 -12.45 9.28
C PRO A 221 0.41 -12.10 9.32
N GLU A 222 -0.29 -12.35 8.22
CA GLU A 222 -1.71 -12.00 8.04
C GLU A 222 -2.66 -12.61 9.09
N ASP A 223 -2.32 -13.75 9.68
CA ASP A 223 -3.08 -14.34 10.78
C ASP A 223 -2.95 -13.57 12.10
N ILE A 224 -1.78 -12.98 12.36
CA ILE A 224 -1.61 -12.07 13.50
C ILE A 224 -2.39 -10.78 13.25
N ILE A 225 -2.29 -10.23 12.04
CA ILE A 225 -3.05 -9.04 11.62
C ILE A 225 -4.56 -9.25 11.79
N LYS A 226 -5.08 -10.42 11.38
CA LYS A 226 -6.49 -10.77 11.60
C LYS A 226 -6.84 -10.88 13.07
N GLY A 227 -5.93 -11.43 13.88
CA GLY A 227 -6.12 -11.59 15.31
C GLY A 227 -6.26 -10.26 16.07
N CYS A 228 -5.59 -9.20 15.65
CA CYS A 228 -5.61 -7.88 16.31
C CYS A 228 -6.34 -6.79 15.51
N SER A 229 -7.21 -7.18 14.57
CA SER A 229 -7.85 -6.26 13.62
C SER A 229 -8.69 -5.14 14.26
N ASP A 230 -9.17 -5.34 15.48
CA ASP A 230 -9.92 -4.38 16.29
C ASP A 230 -9.09 -3.20 16.79
N GLN A 231 -7.76 -3.36 16.83
CA GLN A 231 -6.82 -2.34 17.34
C GLN A 231 -5.98 -1.72 16.23
N LEU A 232 -6.15 -2.18 14.99
CA LEU A 232 -5.50 -1.62 13.83
C LEU A 232 -6.27 -0.41 13.30
N VAL A 233 -5.52 0.60 12.83
CA VAL A 233 -6.08 1.75 12.11
C VAL A 233 -6.81 1.31 10.84
N SER A 234 -6.27 0.28 10.18
CA SER A 234 -6.85 -0.36 9.00
C SER A 234 -6.40 -1.81 8.93
N PRO A 235 -7.29 -2.75 8.56
CA PRO A 235 -6.89 -4.12 8.24
C PRO A 235 -6.14 -4.22 6.90
N ASP A 236 -6.27 -3.22 6.03
CA ASP A 236 -5.62 -3.20 4.72
C ASP A 236 -4.13 -2.85 4.81
N ALA A 237 -3.32 -3.50 3.97
CA ALA A 237 -1.90 -3.21 3.88
C ALA A 237 -1.63 -1.86 3.23
N GLY A 238 -0.57 -1.20 3.70
CA GLY A 238 -0.06 0.01 3.06
C GLY A 238 -0.06 1.20 4.01
N VAL A 239 1.15 1.57 4.42
CA VAL A 239 1.41 2.77 5.22
C VAL A 239 2.56 3.56 4.59
N LEU A 240 2.53 4.87 4.76
CA LEU A 240 3.63 5.75 4.37
C LEU A 240 4.35 6.22 5.63
N LEU A 241 5.66 6.00 5.70
CA LEU A 241 6.53 6.55 6.73
C LEU A 241 7.31 7.73 6.15
N SER A 242 7.25 8.89 6.80
CA SER A 242 8.05 10.07 6.42
C SER A 242 8.70 10.69 7.65
N SER A 243 9.54 11.70 7.46
CA SER A 243 10.09 12.49 8.58
C SER A 243 9.04 13.22 9.42
N HIS A 244 7.79 13.27 8.95
CA HIS A 244 6.69 13.94 9.63
C HIS A 244 5.79 12.99 10.42
N GLY A 245 5.97 11.68 10.23
CA GLY A 245 5.14 10.68 10.87
C GLY A 245 4.71 9.55 9.93
N VAL A 246 3.75 8.77 10.41
CA VAL A 246 3.17 7.63 9.69
C VAL A 246 1.70 7.86 9.35
N GLU A 247 1.29 7.37 8.19
CA GLU A 247 -0.08 7.48 7.73
C GLU A 247 -0.53 6.27 6.91
N PRO A 248 -1.82 5.92 6.93
CA PRO A 248 -2.38 4.93 6.03
C PRO A 248 -2.42 5.45 4.58
N MET A 249 -2.12 4.57 3.62
CA MET A 249 -2.18 4.90 2.19
C MET A 249 -3.60 5.24 1.70
N PHE A 250 -4.63 4.61 2.29
CA PHE A 250 -6.02 4.74 1.87
C PHE A 250 -6.89 5.20 3.03
N GLN A 251 -8.06 5.77 2.71
CA GLN A 251 -9.04 6.16 3.72
C GLN A 251 -9.41 4.97 4.58
N THR A 252 -9.42 5.21 5.89
CA THR A 252 -9.99 4.32 6.88
C THR A 252 -11.45 4.74 7.07
N GLY A 253 -12.36 3.77 7.19
CA GLY A 253 -13.80 4.06 7.33
C GLY A 253 -14.16 4.85 8.60
N ASP A 254 -13.19 5.04 9.49
CA ASP A 254 -13.32 5.80 10.72
C ASP A 254 -12.82 7.24 10.55
N SER A 255 -13.75 8.17 10.34
CA SER A 255 -13.45 9.60 10.21
C SER A 255 -12.95 10.25 11.50
N SER A 256 -13.00 9.55 12.64
CA SER A 256 -12.52 10.07 13.92
C SER A 256 -11.00 9.92 14.10
N LEU A 257 -10.38 9.01 13.35
CA LEU A 257 -8.94 8.81 13.40
C LEU A 257 -8.19 9.94 12.68
N PRO A 258 -7.05 10.41 13.24
CA PRO A 258 -6.20 11.35 12.55
C PRO A 258 -5.79 10.81 11.18
N SER A 259 -5.80 11.67 10.16
CA SER A 259 -5.34 11.30 8.83
C SER A 259 -3.84 11.00 8.83
N LEU A 260 -3.07 11.72 9.64
CA LEU A 260 -1.63 11.57 9.85
C LEU A 260 -1.34 11.40 11.34
N PHE A 261 -0.45 10.47 11.67
CA PHE A 261 0.04 10.27 13.04
C PHE A 261 1.43 10.87 13.21
N LYS A 262 1.89 10.95 14.46
CA LYS A 262 3.29 11.28 14.78
C LYS A 262 4.24 10.20 14.25
N LEU A 263 5.54 10.40 14.42
CA LEU A 263 6.51 9.31 14.24
C LEU A 263 6.11 8.12 15.13
N PRO A 264 6.28 6.88 14.65
CA PRO A 264 5.86 5.71 15.38
C PRO A 264 6.68 5.60 16.66
N SER A 265 6.02 5.27 17.77
CA SER A 265 6.68 5.04 19.06
C SER A 265 7.63 3.83 19.00
N ALA A 266 7.36 2.89 18.10
CA ALA A 266 8.22 1.75 17.82
C ALA A 266 7.91 1.09 16.48
N VAL A 267 8.88 0.32 15.98
CA VAL A 267 8.70 -0.65 14.90
C VAL A 267 8.71 -2.06 15.47
N ILE A 268 7.73 -2.87 15.06
CA ILE A 268 7.62 -4.27 15.49
C ILE A 268 7.67 -5.18 14.27
N VAL A 269 8.63 -6.09 14.30
CA VAL A 269 8.75 -7.19 13.36
C VAL A 269 8.26 -8.45 14.07
N ALA A 270 7.09 -8.93 13.71
CA ALA A 270 6.56 -10.18 14.22
C ALA A 270 7.04 -11.33 13.33
N THR A 271 7.55 -12.37 13.96
CA THR A 271 8.03 -13.57 13.29
C THR A 271 7.47 -14.82 13.95
N ALA A 272 7.28 -15.86 13.15
CA ALA A 272 6.78 -17.14 13.62
C ALA A 272 7.73 -18.23 13.12
N ASP A 273 8.55 -18.77 14.01
CA ASP A 273 9.33 -19.97 13.72
C ASP A 273 8.69 -21.16 14.45
N ARG A 274 8.24 -22.15 13.68
CA ARG A 274 7.67 -23.41 14.19
C ARG A 274 8.58 -24.57 13.78
N GLU A 275 9.86 -24.52 14.11
CA GLU A 275 10.70 -25.72 14.00
C GLU A 275 10.63 -26.57 15.28
N ILE A 276 9.43 -26.87 15.72
CA ILE A 276 9.19 -27.83 16.81
C ILE A 276 8.03 -28.72 16.39
N GLU A 277 8.31 -29.86 15.74
CA GLU A 277 7.37 -30.99 15.81
C GLU A 277 7.98 -32.33 15.43
N VAL A 278 8.83 -32.41 14.39
CA VAL A 278 9.27 -33.74 13.90
C VAL A 278 10.25 -34.42 14.87
N LEU A 279 11.14 -33.66 15.53
CA LEU A 279 12.17 -34.24 16.40
C LEU A 279 11.63 -34.69 17.78
N LYS A 280 10.57 -34.06 18.28
CA LYS A 280 9.99 -34.40 19.60
C LYS A 280 9.20 -35.73 19.54
N ILE A 281 8.39 -35.90 18.48
CA ILE A 281 7.66 -37.15 18.21
C ILE A 281 8.63 -38.31 17.96
N LEU A 282 9.74 -38.07 17.25
CA LEU A 282 10.76 -39.10 17.03
C LEU A 282 11.52 -39.44 18.33
N ALA A 283 11.90 -38.46 19.14
CA ALA A 283 12.59 -38.73 20.41
C ALA A 283 11.73 -39.57 21.38
N GLU A 284 10.44 -39.28 21.47
CA GLU A 284 9.47 -40.06 22.26
C GLU A 284 9.22 -41.46 21.67
N ALA A 285 9.12 -41.58 20.34
CA ALA A 285 8.90 -42.87 19.67
C ALA A 285 10.11 -43.83 19.76
N TYR A 286 11.33 -43.30 19.85
CA TYR A 286 12.56 -44.10 19.86
C TYR A 286 13.21 -44.24 21.26
N GLY A 287 12.58 -43.73 22.32
CA GLY A 287 13.07 -43.93 23.70
C GLY A 287 14.46 -43.36 23.96
N VAL A 288 14.84 -42.29 23.26
CA VAL A 288 16.13 -41.61 23.46
C VAL A 288 15.97 -40.62 24.60
N GLY A 289 16.16 -41.11 25.83
CA GLY A 289 16.28 -40.25 27.01
C GLY A 289 17.43 -39.27 26.82
N ASP A 290 17.13 -37.97 26.92
CA ASP A 290 18.05 -36.85 26.71
C ASP A 290 18.60 -36.67 25.29
N CYS A 291 17.72 -36.64 24.29
CA CYS A 291 17.97 -35.76 23.14
C CYS A 291 17.79 -34.31 23.62
N MET A 292 18.90 -33.57 23.74
CA MET A 292 18.88 -32.11 23.85
C MET A 292 18.10 -31.55 22.66
N LEU A 293 16.80 -31.32 22.85
CA LEU A 293 15.93 -30.66 21.89
C LEU A 293 16.50 -29.27 21.69
N ILE A 294 17.21 -29.05 20.58
CA ILE A 294 17.61 -27.71 20.13
C ILE A 294 16.32 -27.04 19.68
N THR A 295 15.55 -26.51 20.63
CA THR A 295 14.45 -25.63 20.35
C THR A 295 15.03 -24.37 19.72
N CYS A 296 14.64 -24.12 18.48
CA CYS A 296 14.97 -22.90 17.75
C CYS A 296 14.21 -21.74 18.41
N SER A 297 14.68 -21.22 19.54
CA SER A 297 13.93 -20.24 20.33
C SER A 297 14.51 -18.83 20.19
N LEU A 298 14.07 -18.12 19.15
CA LEU A 298 14.01 -16.66 19.25
C LEU A 298 13.27 -16.30 20.55
N PRO A 299 13.76 -15.34 21.36
CA PRO A 299 13.05 -14.93 22.57
C PRO A 299 11.66 -14.41 22.21
N SER A 300 10.73 -14.46 23.16
CA SER A 300 9.36 -13.93 22.99
C SER A 300 9.35 -12.50 22.44
N ALA A 301 10.24 -11.67 22.97
CA ALA A 301 10.50 -10.31 22.50
C ALA A 301 11.99 -9.98 22.62
N SER A 302 12.54 -9.31 21.62
CA SER A 302 13.92 -8.82 21.63
C SER A 302 13.98 -7.38 21.12
N LYS A 303 14.79 -6.52 21.75
CA LYS A 303 15.13 -5.21 21.22
C LYS A 303 16.17 -5.38 20.11
N LEU A 304 15.94 -4.72 18.99
CA LEU A 304 16.81 -4.75 17.81
C LEU A 304 17.60 -3.45 17.71
N LEU A 305 18.84 -3.57 17.25
CA LEU A 305 19.56 -2.43 16.67
C LEU A 305 18.92 -2.03 15.33
N PRO A 306 19.05 -0.78 14.87
CA PRO A 306 18.50 -0.34 13.58
C PRO A 306 18.89 -1.24 12.40
N GLY A 307 20.17 -1.63 12.32
CA GLY A 307 20.68 -2.55 11.30
C GLY A 307 20.06 -3.96 11.37
N GLN A 308 19.83 -4.48 12.59
CA GLN A 308 19.12 -5.75 12.77
C GLN A 308 17.65 -5.63 12.36
N ALA A 309 16.97 -4.54 12.72
CA ALA A 309 15.60 -4.31 12.33
C ALA A 309 15.44 -4.24 10.80
N ALA A 310 16.33 -3.52 10.12
CA ALA A 310 16.37 -3.46 8.66
C ALA A 310 16.67 -4.84 8.04
N TYR A 311 17.58 -5.63 8.64
CA TYR A 311 17.89 -7.00 8.21
C TYR A 311 16.68 -7.95 8.33
N HIS A 312 16.00 -7.96 9.47
CA HIS A 312 14.80 -8.77 9.70
C HIS A 312 13.63 -8.31 8.81
N PHE A 313 13.50 -7.00 8.58
CA PHE A 313 12.54 -6.44 7.63
C PHE A 313 12.83 -6.89 6.18
N LEU A 314 14.09 -6.79 5.73
CA LEU A 314 14.51 -7.23 4.40
C LEU A 314 14.28 -8.73 4.19
N ALA A 315 14.50 -9.55 5.22
CA ALA A 315 14.24 -10.98 5.17
C ALA A 315 12.74 -11.28 5.10
N GLY A 316 11.96 -10.60 5.95
CA GLY A 316 10.52 -10.77 6.10
C GLY A 316 10.13 -12.22 6.40
N TYR A 317 10.80 -12.83 7.36
CA TYR A 317 10.60 -14.23 7.73
C TYR A 317 9.26 -14.44 8.45
N GLN A 318 8.41 -15.25 7.83
CA GLN A 318 7.06 -15.56 8.28
C GLN A 318 6.78 -17.05 8.07
N LYS A 319 6.57 -17.80 9.16
CA LYS A 319 6.13 -19.22 9.13
C LYS A 319 7.03 -20.10 8.24
N GLY A 320 8.34 -20.01 8.40
CA GLY A 320 9.28 -20.80 7.60
C GLY A 320 9.52 -20.29 6.18
N LYS A 321 8.93 -19.16 5.78
CA LYS A 321 9.10 -18.56 4.45
C LYS A 321 9.66 -17.14 4.56
N PHE A 322 10.43 -16.73 3.58
CA PHE A 322 10.94 -15.37 3.48
C PHE A 322 10.12 -14.58 2.46
N VAL A 323 9.58 -13.43 2.88
CA VAL A 323 8.82 -12.49 2.05
C VAL A 323 9.49 -11.13 2.18
N PRO A 324 10.47 -10.81 1.31
CA PRO A 324 11.29 -9.61 1.51
C PRO A 324 10.50 -8.32 1.65
N ALA A 325 10.88 -7.49 2.62
CA ALA A 325 10.19 -6.24 2.96
C ALA A 325 8.67 -6.41 3.20
N TYR A 326 8.22 -7.63 3.50
CA TYR A 326 6.81 -7.99 3.69
C TYR A 326 5.91 -7.65 2.49
N ILE A 327 6.48 -7.51 1.28
CA ILE A 327 5.75 -7.11 0.09
C ILE A 327 4.85 -8.26 -0.37
N ASN A 328 3.53 -8.06 -0.24
CA ASN A 328 2.50 -8.98 -0.69
C ASN A 328 1.77 -8.39 -1.90
N GLY A 329 2.47 -8.31 -3.03
CA GLY A 329 1.89 -7.77 -4.26
C GLY A 329 2.92 -7.24 -5.25
N PRO A 330 2.45 -6.61 -6.33
CA PRO A 330 3.29 -5.76 -7.17
C PRO A 330 3.96 -4.66 -6.32
N SER A 331 5.24 -4.42 -6.53
CA SER A 331 5.89 -3.19 -6.10
C SER A 331 6.91 -2.79 -7.15
N ALA A 332 7.05 -1.49 -7.37
CA ALA A 332 8.05 -0.92 -8.26
C ALA A 332 9.40 -0.71 -7.58
N LEU A 333 9.47 -0.93 -6.26
CA LEU A 333 10.65 -0.63 -5.46
C LEU A 333 11.41 -1.89 -5.09
N ASP A 334 12.73 -1.77 -5.09
CA ASP A 334 13.63 -2.83 -4.66
C ASP A 334 13.55 -3.02 -3.13
N PRO A 335 13.29 -4.24 -2.61
CA PRO A 335 13.25 -4.50 -1.18
C PRO A 335 14.49 -4.07 -0.42
N LEU A 336 15.68 -4.16 -1.03
CA LEU A 336 16.92 -3.73 -0.40
C LEU A 336 16.96 -2.21 -0.21
N GLU A 337 16.55 -1.44 -1.21
CA GLU A 337 16.44 0.03 -1.09
C GLU A 337 15.40 0.44 -0.04
N LEU A 338 14.26 -0.27 0.05
CA LEU A 338 13.29 -0.05 1.13
C LEU A 338 13.91 -0.30 2.51
N ALA A 339 14.70 -1.37 2.66
CA ALA A 339 15.35 -1.69 3.93
C ALA A 339 16.43 -0.67 4.30
N LYS A 340 17.22 -0.18 3.33
CA LYS A 340 18.20 0.90 3.55
C LYS A 340 17.53 2.19 4.00
N PHE A 341 16.41 2.54 3.37
CA PHE A 341 15.65 3.73 3.75
C PHE A 341 15.00 3.57 5.13
N LEU A 342 14.50 2.37 5.46
CA LEU A 342 14.02 2.07 6.81
C LEU A 342 15.14 2.22 7.85
N LEU A 343 16.33 1.69 7.58
CA LEU A 343 17.51 1.85 8.45
C LEU A 343 17.75 3.34 8.76
N SER A 344 17.87 4.17 7.71
CA SER A 344 18.06 5.61 7.88
C SER A 344 16.96 6.25 8.73
N LYS A 345 15.69 5.86 8.55
CA LYS A 345 14.60 6.40 9.38
C LYS A 345 14.64 5.95 10.83
N LEU A 346 15.08 4.73 11.11
CA LEU A 346 15.26 4.25 12.47
C LEU A 346 16.39 5.00 13.18
N GLU A 347 17.49 5.29 12.48
CA GLU A 347 18.64 6.02 13.02
C GLU A 347 18.36 7.52 13.19
N ASP A 348 17.89 8.20 12.13
CA ASP A 348 17.65 9.65 12.11
C ASP A 348 16.66 10.12 13.20
N HIS A 349 15.74 9.23 13.57
CA HIS A 349 14.65 9.53 14.50
C HIS A 349 14.71 8.69 15.78
N GLU A 350 15.78 7.92 15.99
CA GLU A 350 15.99 7.05 17.14
C GLU A 350 14.76 6.16 17.46
N ILE A 351 14.10 5.66 16.43
CA ILE A 351 12.87 4.87 16.58
C ILE A 351 13.26 3.48 17.10
N PRO A 352 12.76 3.06 18.27
CA PRO A 352 13.09 1.75 18.80
C PRO A 352 12.43 0.65 17.97
N ALA A 353 13.16 -0.44 17.74
CA ALA A 353 12.68 -1.59 16.98
C ALA A 353 12.71 -2.87 17.82
N PHE A 354 11.73 -3.74 17.62
CA PHE A 354 11.58 -4.98 18.38
C PHE A 354 11.24 -6.14 17.46
N LEU A 355 11.81 -7.31 17.74
CA LEU A 355 11.43 -8.60 17.18
C LEU A 355 10.50 -9.29 18.17
N ILE A 356 9.32 -9.71 17.74
CA ILE A 356 8.37 -10.49 18.56
C ILE A 356 8.18 -11.87 17.94
N ASN A 357 8.50 -12.91 18.71
CA ASN A 357 8.25 -14.29 18.32
C ASN A 357 6.80 -14.68 18.67
N VAL A 358 5.96 -14.87 17.66
CA VAL A 358 4.55 -15.28 17.83
C VAL A 358 4.35 -16.80 17.81
N GLY A 359 5.45 -17.55 17.66
CA GLY A 359 5.47 -19.01 17.62
C GLY A 359 6.01 -19.68 18.89
N GLU A 360 6.12 -18.96 20.02
CA GLU A 360 6.67 -19.53 21.25
C GLU A 360 5.75 -20.63 21.83
N GLY A 361 6.15 -21.90 21.70
CA GLY A 361 5.47 -23.06 22.28
C GLY A 361 4.48 -23.78 21.35
N GLU A 362 3.60 -24.61 21.93
CA GLU A 362 2.62 -25.44 21.19
C GLU A 362 1.40 -24.66 20.68
N LYS A 363 1.21 -23.41 21.15
CA LYS A 363 0.07 -22.55 20.76
C LYS A 363 0.56 -21.25 20.15
N GLN A 364 -0.06 -20.89 19.04
CA GLN A 364 0.11 -19.58 18.44
C GLN A 364 -0.49 -18.50 19.35
N LEU A 365 0.24 -17.40 19.59
CA LEU A 365 -0.29 -16.26 20.34
C LEU A 365 -1.59 -15.76 19.69
N ALA A 366 -2.65 -15.65 20.50
CA ALA A 366 -3.88 -15.01 20.06
C ALA A 366 -3.66 -13.50 19.87
N GLY A 367 -4.50 -12.82 19.09
CA GLY A 367 -4.33 -11.40 18.78
C GLY A 367 -4.31 -10.48 20.01
N GLU A 368 -5.18 -10.71 20.98
CA GLU A 368 -5.18 -9.97 22.25
C GLU A 368 -3.92 -10.19 23.07
N GLU A 369 -3.41 -11.43 23.09
CA GLU A 369 -2.17 -11.79 23.79
C GLU A 369 -0.96 -11.16 23.11
N PHE A 370 -0.95 -11.12 21.78
CA PHE A 370 0.06 -10.43 20.99
C PHE A 370 0.10 -8.93 21.34
N VAL A 371 -1.05 -8.25 21.37
CA VAL A 371 -1.09 -6.84 21.75
C VAL A 371 -0.61 -6.63 23.19
N LYS A 372 -1.01 -7.48 24.14
CA LYS A 372 -0.51 -7.39 25.53
C LYS A 372 1.01 -7.53 25.59
N LEU A 373 1.58 -8.44 24.81
CA LEU A 373 3.03 -8.63 24.71
C LEU A 373 3.71 -7.39 24.10
N VAL A 374 3.14 -6.82 23.05
CA VAL A 374 3.59 -5.56 22.43
C VAL A 374 3.60 -4.44 23.48
N GLN A 375 2.49 -4.24 24.20
CA GLN A 375 2.37 -3.23 25.24
C GLN A 375 3.39 -3.42 26.36
N SER A 376 3.54 -4.65 26.85
CA SER A 376 4.53 -5.00 27.87
C SER A 376 5.95 -4.70 27.39
N THR A 377 6.27 -5.03 26.13
CA THR A 377 7.59 -4.78 25.52
C THR A 377 7.90 -3.29 25.42
N LEU A 378 6.91 -2.47 25.10
CA LEU A 378 7.09 -1.01 25.03
C LEU A 378 7.28 -0.37 26.41
N LEU A 379 6.59 -0.89 27.44
CA LEU A 379 6.66 -0.36 28.80
C LEU A 379 7.91 -0.81 29.55
N ASN A 380 8.24 -2.10 29.47
CA ASN A 380 9.29 -2.74 30.26
C ASN A 380 10.61 -2.88 29.50
N GLY A 381 10.60 -2.63 28.19
CA GLY A 381 11.69 -2.98 27.30
C GLY A 381 11.76 -4.48 26.99
N ALA A 382 12.76 -4.87 26.20
CA ALA A 382 13.09 -6.25 25.90
C ALA A 382 14.61 -6.44 25.95
N PRO A 383 15.09 -7.67 26.24
CA PRO A 383 16.51 -7.98 26.13
C PRO A 383 17.00 -7.75 24.69
N SER A 384 18.28 -7.46 24.53
CA SER A 384 18.87 -7.37 23.18
C SER A 384 18.82 -8.73 22.50
N LEU A 385 18.63 -8.75 21.17
CA LEU A 385 18.67 -10.01 20.42
C LEU A 385 20.08 -10.61 20.47
N GLU A 386 20.23 -11.70 21.22
CA GLU A 386 21.45 -12.50 21.23
C GLU A 386 21.30 -13.67 20.24
N PRO A 387 22.19 -13.81 19.25
CA PRO A 387 22.18 -14.93 18.33
C PRO A 387 22.65 -16.20 19.05
N LYS A 388 21.72 -16.93 19.67
CA LYS A 388 22.02 -18.20 20.36
C LYS A 388 21.99 -19.41 19.42
N ASP A 389 21.31 -19.31 18.27
CA ASP A 389 21.07 -20.42 17.36
C ASP A 389 21.78 -20.24 16.00
N ASN A 390 22.72 -21.14 15.70
CA ASN A 390 23.45 -21.16 14.44
C ASN A 390 22.57 -21.57 13.24
N LYS A 391 21.49 -22.33 13.45
CA LYS A 391 20.68 -22.86 12.34
C LYS A 391 19.75 -21.81 11.76
N LEU A 392 18.97 -21.12 12.58
CA LEU A 392 18.07 -20.07 12.10
C LEU A 392 18.86 -18.89 11.52
N ARG A 393 19.93 -18.46 12.21
CA ARG A 393 20.87 -17.46 11.69
C ARG A 393 21.44 -17.89 10.33
N GLY A 394 21.85 -19.15 10.19
CA GLY A 394 22.34 -19.70 8.93
C GLY A 394 21.30 -19.66 7.80
N LYS A 395 20.02 -19.90 8.10
CA LYS A 395 18.92 -19.77 7.12
C LYS A 395 18.74 -18.34 6.64
N TYR A 396 18.70 -17.39 7.58
CA TYR A 396 18.60 -15.96 7.25
C TYR A 396 19.79 -15.51 6.41
N GLN A 397 21.02 -15.85 6.83
CA GLN A 397 22.24 -15.51 6.11
C GLN A 397 22.22 -16.10 4.70
N SER A 398 21.93 -17.40 4.56
CA SER A 398 21.86 -18.08 3.27
C SER A 398 20.82 -17.43 2.33
N PHE A 399 19.62 -17.11 2.85
CA PHE A 399 18.60 -16.45 2.07
C PHE A 399 19.01 -15.05 1.63
N ILE A 400 19.49 -14.23 2.57
CA ILE A 400 19.84 -12.83 2.32
C ILE A 400 21.04 -12.73 1.37
N SER A 401 22.13 -13.45 1.62
CA SER A 401 23.32 -13.42 0.75
C SER A 401 23.10 -14.07 -0.61
N GLY A 402 22.17 -15.03 -0.70
CA GLY A 402 21.81 -15.69 -1.95
C GLY A 402 20.94 -14.82 -2.86
N LYS A 403 20.27 -13.80 -2.31
CA LYS A 403 19.31 -12.96 -3.04
C LYS A 403 19.74 -11.51 -3.22
N PHE A 404 20.47 -10.96 -2.25
CA PHE A 404 20.87 -9.56 -2.23
C PHE A 404 22.39 -9.45 -2.23
N HIS A 405 22.90 -8.55 -3.06
CA HIS A 405 24.30 -8.17 -3.14
C HIS A 405 24.47 -6.78 -2.52
N ASP A 406 25.71 -6.44 -2.13
CA ASP A 406 26.05 -5.10 -1.61
C ASP A 406 25.22 -4.66 -0.40
N LEU A 407 25.12 -5.55 0.59
CA LEU A 407 24.44 -5.28 1.85
C LEU A 407 25.27 -4.29 2.70
N PRO A 408 24.62 -3.31 3.35
CA PRO A 408 25.31 -2.46 4.34
C PRO A 408 25.92 -3.29 5.48
N GLU A 409 27.02 -2.82 6.07
CA GLU A 409 27.72 -3.54 7.14
C GLU A 409 26.85 -3.70 8.41
N GLU A 410 25.91 -2.76 8.60
CA GLU A 410 24.96 -2.74 9.70
C GLU A 410 23.93 -3.87 9.61
N PHE A 411 23.70 -4.41 8.40
CA PHE A 411 22.68 -5.43 8.14
C PHE A 411 23.15 -6.78 8.67
N THR A 412 22.77 -7.04 9.91
CA THR A 412 23.20 -8.21 10.69
C THR A 412 22.02 -8.90 11.36
N PHE A 413 22.17 -10.19 11.65
CA PHE A 413 21.13 -10.99 12.32
C PHE A 413 20.96 -10.59 13.79
#